data_AF-A0A843SS34-F1
#
_entry.id   AF-A0A843SS34-F1
#
_cell.length_a   1.000
_cell.length_b   1.000
_cell.length_c   1.000
_cell.angle_alpha   90.00
_cell.angle_beta   90.00
_cell.angle_gamma   90.00
#
_symmetry.space_group_name_H-M   'P 1'
#
loop_
_entity.id
_entity.type
_entity.pdbx_description
1 polymer ?
#
loop_
_entity_poly.entity_id
_entity_poly.type
_entity_poly.pdbx_seq_one_letter_code
_entity_poly.pdbx_strand_id
1 'polypeptide(L)'
;MDQTKPFFHTLSEFTTILAVKVYRLQADLPVAVPLLPCLDHEAMLHEGIAPHAAAYVEDATGNLHEVVYIPERRRIDVDVVSTIGECSREAHDRFVAGLRQRFASERVHVIGVSWLKGDLRVANACRAQVSLRDVLLGPDLDRTKVAVDRLQIISSLMEKESRVASWGSRTVMTPLLAVAGFLTYQILGSIGSRIGSNWVSGIRYLVVGLIGGFFLYYGLKAVHLTGMANRVWKRSAEYGLILNERRRLRRLP
;
A
#
# COMPACT_ATOMS: atom_id res chain seq x y z
N MET A 1 1.36 21.68 21.80
CA MET A 1 -0.07 21.95 21.51
C MET A 1 -0.55 20.83 20.60
N ASP A 2 -1.62 20.12 20.97
CA ASP A 2 -2.15 19.00 20.19
C ASP A 2 -2.79 19.53 18.90
N GLN A 3 -2.01 19.55 17.82
CA GLN A 3 -2.42 20.07 16.51
C GLN A 3 -3.53 19.21 15.86
N THR A 4 -3.79 18.01 16.38
CA THR A 4 -4.78 17.10 15.80
C THR A 4 -6.19 17.30 16.37
N LYS A 5 -6.30 17.86 17.58
CA LYS A 5 -7.59 18.08 18.25
C LYS A 5 -8.56 18.95 17.44
N PRO A 6 -8.16 20.10 16.86
CA PRO A 6 -9.04 20.88 16.00
C PRO A 6 -9.45 20.11 14.74
N PHE A 7 -8.52 19.34 14.16
CA PHE A 7 -8.78 18.55 12.95
C PHE A 7 -9.87 17.49 13.19
N PHE A 8 -9.72 16.66 14.22
CA PHE A 8 -10.69 15.61 14.52
C PHE A 8 -12.04 16.15 15.00
N HIS A 9 -12.04 17.27 15.74
CA HIS A 9 -13.27 17.95 16.10
C HIS A 9 -14.06 18.37 14.85
N THR A 10 -13.44 19.13 13.94
CA THR A 10 -14.11 19.57 12.70
C THR A 10 -14.48 18.41 11.79
N LEU A 11 -13.68 17.35 11.74
CA LEU A 11 -14.01 16.14 10.97
C LEU A 11 -15.27 15.44 11.51
N SER A 12 -15.43 15.40 12.84
CA SER A 12 -16.58 14.77 13.50
C SER A 12 -17.90 15.52 13.31
N GLU A 13 -17.87 16.78 12.88
CA GLU A 13 -19.09 17.59 12.64
C GLU A 13 -19.92 17.09 11.45
N PHE A 14 -19.33 16.29 10.55
CA PHE A 14 -20.01 15.82 9.35
C PHE A 14 -19.69 14.35 8.99
N THR A 15 -18.89 13.67 9.81
CA THR A 15 -18.59 12.24 9.67
C THR A 15 -18.50 11.56 11.02
N THR A 16 -18.65 10.24 11.02
CA THR A 16 -18.36 9.39 12.19
C THR A 16 -16.94 8.88 12.08
N ILE A 17 -16.09 9.22 13.05
CA ILE A 17 -14.71 8.69 13.12
C ILE A 17 -14.76 7.26 13.68
N LEU A 18 -14.29 6.29 12.89
CA LEU A 18 -14.37 4.87 13.20
C LEU A 18 -13.06 4.29 13.74
N ALA A 19 -11.93 4.84 13.33
CA ALA A 19 -10.60 4.49 13.85
C ALA A 19 -9.61 5.57 13.43
N VAL A 20 -8.56 5.77 14.24
CA VAL A 20 -7.48 6.72 13.98
C VAL A 20 -6.13 6.02 14.11
N LYS A 21 -5.25 6.25 13.15
CA LYS A 21 -3.84 5.86 13.23
C LYS A 21 -2.95 7.09 13.30
N VAL A 22 -1.96 7.07 14.19
CA VAL A 22 -1.06 8.21 14.43
C VAL A 22 0.39 7.85 14.20
N TYR A 23 1.13 8.77 13.57
CA TYR A 23 2.58 8.70 13.39
C TYR A 23 3.22 9.97 13.94
N ARG A 24 4.01 9.83 15.02
CA ARG A 24 4.73 10.93 15.69
C ARG A 24 3.82 12.12 16.09
N LEU A 25 2.53 11.87 16.24
CA LEU A 25 1.53 12.80 16.76
C LEU A 25 0.85 12.17 17.98
N GLN A 26 0.36 13.01 18.86
CA GLN A 26 -0.62 12.63 19.88
C GLN A 26 -2.00 13.04 19.37
N ALA A 27 -3.02 12.25 19.67
CA ALA A 27 -4.40 12.57 19.34
C ALA A 27 -5.28 12.41 20.57
N ASP A 28 -5.89 13.51 20.99
CA ASP A 28 -6.94 13.53 22.01
C ASP A 28 -8.30 13.25 21.35
N LEU A 29 -8.74 11.99 21.44
CA LEU A 29 -9.99 11.49 20.85
C LEU A 29 -10.98 11.08 21.95
N PRO A 30 -12.30 11.06 21.65
CA PRO A 30 -13.27 10.45 22.53
C PRO A 30 -12.89 9.00 22.87
N VAL A 31 -13.16 8.57 24.11
CA VAL A 31 -12.75 7.25 24.66
C VAL A 31 -13.20 6.07 23.79
N ALA A 32 -14.23 6.22 22.97
CA ALA A 32 -14.82 5.16 22.15
C ALA A 32 -14.19 4.97 20.75
N VAL A 33 -13.16 5.74 20.36
CA VAL A 33 -12.54 5.61 19.03
C VAL A 33 -11.24 4.79 19.11
N PRO A 34 -11.09 3.70 18.34
CA PRO A 34 -9.84 2.97 18.23
C PRO A 34 -8.67 3.88 17.81
N LEU A 35 -7.64 3.97 18.65
CA LEU A 35 -6.41 4.71 18.38
C LEU A 35 -5.24 3.73 18.25
N LEU A 36 -4.60 3.70 17.09
CA LEU A 36 -3.54 2.76 16.76
C LEU A 36 -2.26 3.47 16.30
N PRO A 37 -1.07 2.86 16.47
CA PRO A 37 0.13 3.35 15.82
C PRO A 37 0.01 3.17 14.30
N CYS A 38 0.47 4.16 13.54
CA CYS A 38 0.61 4.00 12.10
C CYS A 38 1.68 2.95 11.78
N LEU A 39 1.33 2.00 10.91
CA LEU A 39 2.21 0.92 10.46
C LEU A 39 3.10 1.31 9.27
N ASP A 40 3.39 2.58 9.10
CA ASP A 40 4.41 3.00 8.14
C ASP A 40 5.82 2.77 8.70
N HIS A 41 6.18 1.55 9.09
CA HIS A 41 7.52 1.23 9.61
C HIS A 41 8.66 1.46 8.59
N GLU A 42 8.34 1.62 7.29
CA GLU A 42 9.27 2.21 6.31
C GLU A 42 9.65 3.67 6.65
N ALA A 43 8.75 4.42 7.27
CA ALA A 43 8.97 5.76 7.83
C ALA A 43 9.98 5.80 8.97
N MET A 44 10.22 4.68 9.66
CA MET A 44 11.24 4.62 10.72
C MET A 44 12.64 4.38 10.14
N LEU A 45 12.73 3.85 8.91
CA LEU A 45 14.00 3.60 8.21
C LEU A 45 14.37 4.72 7.23
N HIS A 46 13.40 5.54 6.82
CA HIS A 46 13.63 6.72 5.98
C HIS A 46 13.42 8.00 6.79
N GLU A 47 14.49 8.77 6.99
CA GLU A 47 14.38 10.17 7.44
C GLU A 47 13.58 10.96 6.39
N GLY A 48 12.41 11.50 6.75
CA GLY A 48 11.65 12.39 5.86
C GLY A 48 10.12 12.19 5.78
N ILE A 49 9.53 11.26 6.53
CA ILE A 49 8.06 11.19 6.64
C ILE A 49 7.58 12.17 7.71
N ALA A 50 6.75 13.12 7.28
CA ALA A 50 6.18 14.13 8.17
C ALA A 50 5.25 13.45 9.20
N PRO A 51 5.21 13.93 10.46
CA PRO A 51 4.21 13.54 11.43
C PRO A 51 2.81 13.68 10.84
N HIS A 52 1.97 12.66 11.03
CA HIS A 52 0.64 12.62 10.43
C HIS A 52 -0.32 11.75 11.24
N ALA A 53 -1.61 12.00 11.06
CA ALA A 53 -2.67 11.19 11.63
C ALA A 53 -3.67 10.86 10.53
N ALA A 54 -4.04 9.60 10.40
CA ALA A 54 -5.07 9.17 9.47
C ALA A 54 -6.31 8.67 10.21
N ALA A 55 -7.47 8.96 9.65
CA ALA A 55 -8.77 8.61 10.20
C ALA A 55 -9.55 7.81 9.16
N TYR A 56 -10.09 6.67 9.59
CA TYR A 56 -11.18 6.02 8.91
C TYR A 56 -12.49 6.65 9.37
N VAL A 57 -13.27 7.14 8.42
CA VAL A 57 -14.53 7.82 8.70
C VAL A 57 -15.67 7.23 7.86
N GLU A 58 -16.88 7.31 8.39
CA GLU A 58 -18.11 7.05 7.66
C GLU A 58 -18.87 8.36 7.48
N ASP A 59 -19.29 8.64 6.24
CA ASP A 59 -20.13 9.80 5.94
C ASP A 59 -21.62 9.53 6.24
N ALA A 60 -22.45 10.57 6.15
CA ALA A 60 -23.90 10.47 6.38
C ALA A 60 -24.63 9.52 5.42
N THR A 61 -24.01 9.13 4.30
CA THR A 61 -24.55 8.16 3.35
C THR A 61 -24.06 6.73 3.61
N GLY A 62 -23.31 6.53 4.70
CA GLY A 62 -22.72 5.25 5.06
C GLY A 62 -21.49 4.89 4.24
N ASN A 63 -20.90 5.78 3.44
CA ASN A 63 -19.69 5.47 2.66
C ASN A 63 -18.43 5.69 3.48
N LEU A 64 -17.44 4.82 3.28
CA LEU A 64 -16.18 4.85 4.03
C LEU A 64 -15.12 5.67 3.30
N HIS A 65 -14.37 6.46 4.07
CA HIS A 65 -13.25 7.27 3.59
C HIS A 65 -12.05 7.11 4.52
N GLU A 66 -10.84 7.20 3.96
CA GLU A 66 -9.63 7.42 4.74
C GLU A 66 -9.09 8.83 4.46
N VAL A 67 -8.84 9.58 5.52
CA VAL A 67 -8.22 10.91 5.46
C VAL A 67 -6.95 10.94 6.27
N VAL A 68 -5.91 11.59 5.75
CA VAL A 68 -4.60 11.73 6.39
C VAL A 68 -4.30 13.21 6.57
N TYR A 69 -4.20 13.65 7.81
CA TYR A 69 -3.80 15.00 8.16
C TYR A 69 -2.29 15.08 8.39
N ILE A 70 -1.63 16.01 7.69
CA ILE A 70 -0.19 16.26 7.77
C ILE A 70 0.01 17.73 8.18
N PRO A 71 0.07 18.04 9.49
CA PRO A 71 0.06 19.41 9.99
C PRO A 71 1.18 20.28 9.45
N GLU A 72 2.41 19.77 9.44
CA GLU A 72 3.61 20.49 8.99
C GLU A 72 3.51 20.95 7.53
N ARG A 73 2.74 20.23 6.71
CA ARG A 73 2.55 20.54 5.28
C ARG A 73 1.24 21.25 4.99
N ARG A 74 0.45 21.57 6.01
CA ARG A 74 -0.92 22.08 5.90
C ARG A 74 -1.73 21.33 4.83
N ARG A 75 -1.71 20.00 4.92
CA ARG A 75 -2.23 19.10 3.88
C ARG A 75 -3.14 18.05 4.49
N ILE A 76 -4.25 17.81 3.82
CA ILE A 76 -5.13 16.67 4.05
C ILE A 76 -5.10 15.81 2.78
N ASP A 77 -4.66 14.57 2.91
CA ASP A 77 -4.74 13.57 1.86
C ASP A 77 -6.00 12.71 2.03
N VAL A 78 -6.75 12.47 0.96
CA VAL A 78 -7.85 11.51 0.94
C VAL A 78 -7.38 10.27 0.20
N ASP A 79 -7.22 9.15 0.91
CA ASP A 79 -6.74 7.89 0.32
C ASP A 79 -7.93 7.08 -0.20
N VAL A 80 -8.03 7.00 -1.53
CA VAL A 80 -9.07 6.21 -2.21
C VAL A 80 -8.77 4.73 -2.15
N VAL A 81 -7.48 4.33 -2.08
CA VAL A 81 -7.05 2.93 -2.21
C VAL A 81 -7.58 2.08 -1.06
N SER A 82 -7.61 2.66 0.13
CA SER A 82 -8.06 2.03 1.36
C SER A 82 -9.53 1.65 1.37
N THR A 83 -10.35 2.43 0.68
CA THR A 83 -11.82 2.30 0.71
C THR A 83 -12.38 1.88 -0.65
N ILE A 84 -11.52 1.34 -1.54
CA ILE A 84 -11.93 0.82 -2.85
C ILE A 84 -13.06 -0.19 -2.68
N GLY A 85 -14.16 0.05 -3.40
CA GLY A 85 -15.35 -0.79 -3.40
C GLY A 85 -16.21 -0.67 -2.13
N GLU A 86 -15.92 0.28 -1.24
CA GLU A 86 -16.74 0.62 -0.07
C GLU A 86 -17.21 2.09 -0.06
N CYS A 87 -16.87 2.81 -1.14
CA CYS A 87 -17.22 4.20 -1.38
C CYS A 87 -17.73 4.37 -2.82
N SER A 88 -18.88 5.01 -3.00
CA SER A 88 -19.32 5.48 -4.32
C SER A 88 -18.59 6.75 -4.74
N ARG A 89 -18.49 6.98 -6.05
CA ARG A 89 -17.82 8.17 -6.59
C ARG A 89 -18.53 9.46 -6.16
N GLU A 90 -19.86 9.45 -6.16
CA GLU A 90 -20.67 10.61 -5.79
C GLU A 90 -20.51 10.94 -4.30
N ALA A 91 -20.41 9.92 -3.44
CA ALA A 91 -20.16 10.11 -2.01
C ALA A 91 -18.73 10.66 -1.78
N HIS A 92 -17.75 10.12 -2.48
CA HIS A 92 -16.37 10.62 -2.46
C HIS A 92 -16.27 12.09 -2.85
N ASP A 93 -16.89 12.49 -3.96
CA ASP A 93 -16.84 13.87 -4.45
C ASP A 93 -17.49 14.84 -3.46
N ARG A 94 -18.64 14.45 -2.85
CA ARG A 94 -19.29 15.23 -1.79
C ARG A 94 -18.41 15.34 -0.54
N PHE A 95 -17.77 14.25 -0.14
CA PHE A 95 -16.89 14.22 1.03
C PHE A 95 -15.68 15.15 0.84
N VAL A 96 -15.01 15.07 -0.32
CA VAL A 96 -13.90 15.96 -0.67
C VAL A 96 -14.33 17.43 -0.72
N ALA A 97 -15.52 17.73 -1.27
CA ALA A 97 -16.07 19.08 -1.25
C ALA A 97 -16.32 19.58 0.18
N GLY A 98 -16.88 18.72 1.05
CA GLY A 98 -17.10 19.02 2.46
C GLY A 98 -15.81 19.30 3.23
N LEU A 99 -14.75 18.53 2.95
CA LEU A 99 -13.41 18.78 3.49
C LEU A 99 -12.86 20.14 3.05
N ARG A 100 -12.91 20.45 1.75
CA ARG A 100 -12.41 21.74 1.22
C ARG A 100 -13.15 22.94 1.81
N GLN A 101 -14.45 22.80 2.06
CA GLN A 101 -15.25 23.86 2.66
C GLN A 101 -14.86 24.12 4.12
N ARG A 102 -14.69 23.07 4.93
CA ARG A 102 -14.42 23.18 6.37
C ARG A 102 -12.95 23.45 6.69
N PHE A 103 -12.05 22.94 5.86
CA PHE A 103 -10.60 23.10 6.01
C PHE A 103 -10.06 24.05 4.95
N ALA A 104 -10.64 25.25 4.83
CA ALA A 104 -10.27 26.24 3.81
C ALA A 104 -8.79 26.66 3.85
N SER A 105 -8.15 26.50 5.02
CA SER A 105 -6.75 26.84 5.24
C SER A 105 -5.77 25.71 4.87
N GLU A 106 -6.28 24.51 4.60
CA GLU A 106 -5.53 23.30 4.32
C GLU A 106 -5.61 22.91 2.84
N ARG A 107 -4.54 22.33 2.30
CA ARG A 107 -4.56 21.77 0.95
C ARG A 107 -5.13 20.36 0.96
N VAL A 108 -6.34 20.20 0.42
CA VAL A 108 -6.97 18.88 0.22
C VAL A 108 -6.49 18.25 -1.09
N HIS A 109 -5.82 17.11 -0.98
CA HIS A 109 -5.28 16.34 -2.11
C HIS A 109 -5.87 14.92 -2.12
N VAL A 110 -6.22 14.41 -3.30
CA VAL A 110 -6.78 13.05 -3.44
C VAL A 110 -5.68 12.11 -3.94
N ILE A 111 -5.42 11.04 -3.19
CA ILE A 111 -4.50 9.99 -3.59
C ILE A 111 -5.29 8.96 -4.40
N GLY A 112 -5.08 8.97 -5.72
CA GLY A 112 -5.71 8.05 -6.64
C GLY A 112 -5.03 6.67 -6.71
N VAL A 113 -5.68 5.77 -7.44
CA VAL A 113 -5.21 4.40 -7.68
C VAL A 113 -3.99 4.41 -8.60
N SER A 114 -2.95 3.67 -8.23
CA SER A 114 -1.76 3.45 -9.07
C SER A 114 -1.71 2.03 -9.64
N TRP A 115 -1.72 1.93 -10.97
CA TRP A 115 -1.49 0.67 -11.68
C TRP A 115 -0.08 0.12 -11.49
N LEU A 116 0.92 1.01 -11.48
CA LEU A 116 2.33 0.66 -11.26
C LEU A 116 2.56 0.07 -9.87
N LYS A 117 1.83 0.56 -8.86
CA LYS A 117 1.86 -0.03 -7.53
C LYS A 117 1.03 -1.31 -7.51
N GLY A 118 -0.03 -1.43 -8.31
CA GLY A 118 -0.93 -2.58 -8.31
C GLY A 118 -2.02 -2.46 -7.24
N ASP A 119 -2.48 -1.24 -6.96
CA ASP A 119 -3.37 -0.93 -5.84
C ASP A 119 -4.70 -1.70 -5.89
N LEU A 120 -5.30 -1.82 -7.09
CA LEU A 120 -6.52 -2.64 -7.28
C LEU A 120 -6.30 -4.12 -6.93
N ARG A 121 -5.12 -4.67 -7.25
CA ARG A 121 -4.80 -6.07 -6.95
C ARG A 121 -4.64 -6.28 -5.44
N VAL A 122 -4.00 -5.34 -4.75
CA VAL A 122 -3.88 -5.34 -3.29
C VAL A 122 -5.25 -5.22 -2.64
N ALA A 123 -6.07 -4.25 -3.05
CA ALA A 123 -7.41 -4.05 -2.51
C ALA A 123 -8.29 -5.30 -2.71
N ASN A 124 -8.27 -5.89 -3.91
CA ASN A 124 -9.01 -7.12 -4.20
C ASN A 124 -8.53 -8.31 -3.37
N ALA A 125 -7.21 -8.46 -3.17
CA ALA A 125 -6.66 -9.53 -2.34
C ALA A 125 -7.12 -9.41 -0.87
N CYS A 126 -7.13 -8.19 -0.32
CA CYS A 126 -7.66 -7.94 1.03
C CYS A 126 -9.16 -8.24 1.11
N ARG A 127 -9.95 -7.65 0.21
CA ARG A 127 -11.42 -7.78 0.19
C ARG A 127 -11.91 -9.20 -0.02
N ALA A 128 -11.14 -10.03 -0.74
CA ALA A 128 -11.47 -11.44 -0.91
C ALA A 128 -11.48 -12.20 0.43
N GLN A 129 -10.80 -11.68 1.47
CA GLN A 129 -10.80 -12.27 2.81
C GLN A 129 -11.72 -11.51 3.76
N VAL A 130 -11.59 -10.19 3.82
CA VAL A 130 -12.32 -9.35 4.76
C VAL A 130 -12.51 -7.93 4.21
N SER A 131 -13.71 -7.39 4.37
CA SER A 131 -14.02 -6.00 3.99
C SER A 131 -13.53 -5.03 5.08
N LEU A 132 -13.14 -3.81 4.72
CA LEU A 132 -12.75 -2.81 5.71
C LEU A 132 -13.96 -2.42 6.57
N ARG A 133 -15.16 -2.39 5.97
CA ARG A 133 -16.43 -2.22 6.68
C ARG A 133 -16.61 -3.25 7.80
N ASP A 134 -16.38 -4.53 7.55
CA ASP A 134 -16.50 -5.57 8.60
C ASP A 134 -15.48 -5.37 9.72
N VAL A 135 -14.28 -4.89 9.39
CA VAL A 135 -13.22 -4.59 10.36
C VAL A 135 -13.60 -3.40 11.25
N LEU A 136 -14.13 -2.33 10.66
CA LEU A 136 -14.48 -1.11 11.38
C LEU A 136 -15.82 -1.19 12.12
N LEU A 137 -16.83 -1.76 11.48
CA LEU A 137 -18.24 -1.68 11.92
C LEU A 137 -18.83 -3.06 12.29
N GLY A 138 -18.22 -4.16 11.83
CA GLY A 138 -18.77 -5.51 12.03
C GLY A 138 -19.05 -5.81 13.50
N PRO A 139 -20.22 -6.40 13.84
CA PRO A 139 -20.60 -6.67 15.22
C PRO A 139 -19.85 -7.87 15.80
N ASP A 140 -19.61 -8.91 15.00
CA ASP A 140 -18.94 -10.15 15.36
C ASP A 140 -17.42 -10.03 15.15
N LEU A 141 -16.73 -9.58 16.20
CA LEU A 141 -15.28 -9.37 16.15
C LEU A 141 -14.49 -10.68 16.02
N ASP A 142 -15.05 -11.81 16.46
CA ASP A 142 -14.36 -13.09 16.46
C ASP A 142 -14.37 -13.71 15.06
N ARG A 143 -15.52 -13.65 14.36
CA ARG A 143 -15.58 -14.02 12.95
C ARG A 143 -14.70 -13.14 12.09
N THR A 144 -14.72 -11.82 12.29
CA THR A 144 -13.85 -10.91 11.53
C THR A 144 -12.38 -11.17 11.83
N LYS A 145 -12.01 -11.49 13.07
CA LYS A 145 -10.63 -11.86 13.43
C LYS A 145 -10.15 -13.10 12.69
N VAL A 146 -10.98 -14.14 12.56
CA VAL A 146 -10.62 -15.34 11.77
C VAL A 146 -10.35 -14.97 10.31
N ALA A 147 -11.12 -14.06 9.72
CA ALA A 147 -10.90 -13.59 8.36
C ALA A 147 -9.60 -12.77 8.23
N VAL A 148 -9.30 -11.90 9.20
CA VAL A 148 -8.02 -11.17 9.27
C VAL A 148 -6.83 -12.12 9.44
N ASP A 149 -6.96 -13.19 10.23
CA ASP A 149 -5.89 -14.18 10.41
C ASP A 149 -5.59 -14.94 9.11
N ARG A 150 -6.63 -15.28 8.34
CA ARG A 150 -6.45 -15.85 6.99
C ARG A 150 -5.72 -14.88 6.07
N LEU A 151 -6.10 -13.60 6.10
CA LEU A 151 -5.41 -12.56 5.32
C LEU A 151 -3.93 -12.45 5.73
N GLN A 152 -3.62 -12.53 7.03
CA GLN A 152 -2.26 -12.50 7.52
C GLN A 152 -1.45 -13.71 7.04
N ILE A 153 -2.03 -14.92 7.06
CA ILE A 153 -1.40 -16.14 6.51
C ILE A 153 -1.12 -15.96 5.01
N ILE A 154 -2.11 -15.52 4.24
CA ILE A 154 -1.97 -15.27 2.80
C ILE A 154 -0.88 -14.23 2.54
N SER A 155 -0.85 -13.12 3.29
CA SER A 155 0.17 -12.09 3.12
C SER A 155 1.58 -12.62 3.38
N SER A 156 1.73 -13.51 4.37
CA SER A 156 3.01 -14.15 4.69
C SER A 156 3.45 -15.13 3.59
N LEU A 157 2.50 -15.83 2.96
CA LEU A 157 2.78 -16.67 1.79
C LEU A 157 3.18 -15.82 0.57
N MET A 158 2.47 -14.72 0.32
CA MET A 158 2.81 -13.78 -0.76
C MET A 158 4.22 -13.20 -0.58
N GLU A 159 4.60 -12.88 0.65
CA GLU A 159 5.95 -12.42 0.96
C GLU A 159 6.99 -13.50 0.61
N LYS A 160 6.77 -14.76 1.04
CA LYS A 160 7.66 -15.88 0.73
C LYS A 160 7.81 -16.09 -0.78
N GLU A 161 6.71 -16.10 -1.53
CA GLU A 161 6.73 -16.22 -2.99
C GLU A 161 7.52 -15.08 -3.64
N SER A 162 7.36 -13.85 -3.13
CA SER A 162 8.13 -12.70 -3.63
C SER A 162 9.63 -12.84 -3.36
N ARG A 163 10.01 -13.40 -2.20
CA ARG A 163 11.42 -13.70 -1.86
C ARG A 163 11.98 -14.80 -2.74
N VAL A 164 11.21 -15.84 -3.04
CA VAL A 164 11.59 -16.90 -3.99
C VAL A 164 11.80 -16.31 -5.38
N ALA A 165 10.90 -15.44 -5.84
CA ALA A 165 11.06 -14.75 -7.13
C ALA A 165 12.32 -13.86 -7.17
N SER A 166 12.58 -13.10 -6.10
CA SER A 166 13.81 -12.31 -5.98
C SER A 166 15.06 -13.21 -5.94
N TRP A 167 14.99 -14.33 -5.24
CA TRP A 167 16.09 -15.29 -5.17
C TRP A 167 16.36 -15.89 -6.55
N GLY A 168 15.35 -16.40 -7.24
CA GLY A 168 15.48 -16.96 -8.58
C GLY A 168 16.03 -15.95 -9.60
N SER A 169 15.63 -14.69 -9.49
CA SER A 169 16.22 -13.61 -10.30
C SER A 169 17.72 -13.42 -10.03
N ARG A 170 18.18 -13.54 -8.78
CA ARG A 170 19.59 -13.34 -8.43
C ARG A 170 20.44 -14.59 -8.68
N THR A 171 19.96 -15.77 -8.32
CA THR A 171 20.77 -17.00 -8.28
C THR A 171 20.64 -17.85 -9.53
N VAL A 172 19.51 -17.82 -10.22
CA VAL A 172 19.30 -18.63 -11.44
C VAL A 172 19.47 -17.79 -12.69
N MET A 173 18.82 -16.62 -12.74
CA MET A 173 18.89 -15.79 -13.94
C MET A 173 20.29 -15.20 -14.15
N THR A 174 20.97 -14.69 -13.12
CA THR A 174 22.30 -14.08 -13.29
C THR A 174 23.33 -15.04 -13.91
N PRO A 175 23.51 -16.29 -13.43
CA PRO A 175 24.43 -17.22 -14.07
C PRO A 175 24.01 -17.62 -15.48
N LEU A 176 22.71 -17.82 -15.74
CA LEU A 176 22.21 -18.11 -17.08
C LEU A 176 22.52 -16.98 -18.06
N LEU A 177 22.39 -15.73 -17.63
CA LEU A 177 22.74 -14.56 -18.46
C LEU A 177 24.25 -14.49 -18.70
N ALA A 178 25.07 -14.81 -17.70
CA ALA A 178 26.51 -14.87 -17.86
C ALA A 178 26.94 -15.94 -18.88
N VAL A 179 26.36 -17.15 -18.79
CA VAL A 179 26.59 -18.24 -19.75
C VAL A 179 26.10 -17.85 -21.15
N ALA A 180 24.88 -17.30 -21.27
CA ALA A 180 24.33 -16.85 -22.55
C ALA A 180 25.20 -15.75 -23.18
N GLY A 181 25.67 -14.78 -22.38
CA GLY A 181 26.59 -13.74 -22.82
C GLY A 181 27.93 -14.32 -23.30
N PHE A 182 28.50 -15.27 -22.54
CA PHE A 182 29.74 -15.96 -22.92
C PHE A 182 29.59 -16.75 -24.23
N LEU A 183 28.53 -17.56 -24.36
CA LEU A 183 28.27 -18.34 -25.57
C LEU A 183 28.03 -17.42 -26.78
N THR A 184 27.28 -16.33 -26.59
CA THR A 184 27.06 -15.32 -27.64
C THR A 184 28.39 -14.70 -28.09
N TYR A 185 29.27 -14.37 -27.14
CA TYR A 185 30.61 -13.86 -27.44
C TYR A 185 31.44 -14.88 -28.24
N GLN A 186 31.48 -16.14 -27.80
CA GLN A 186 32.28 -17.20 -28.43
C GLN A 186 31.79 -17.56 -29.83
N ILE A 187 30.47 -17.71 -30.03
CA ILE A 187 29.85 -18.07 -31.31
C ILE A 187 30.00 -16.92 -32.32
N LEU A 188 29.71 -15.69 -31.91
CA LEU A 188 29.88 -14.53 -32.79
C LEU A 188 31.35 -14.27 -33.13
N GLY A 189 32.27 -14.55 -32.20
CA GLY A 189 33.71 -14.48 -32.43
C GLY A 189 34.20 -15.52 -33.45
N SER A 190 33.69 -16.76 -33.39
CA SER A 190 34.14 -17.84 -34.28
C SER A 190 33.61 -17.73 -35.71
N ILE A 191 32.44 -17.12 -35.91
CA ILE A 191 31.81 -16.97 -37.23
C ILE A 191 32.04 -15.56 -37.80
N GLY A 192 32.59 -14.62 -37.01
CA GLY A 192 32.69 -13.21 -37.38
C GLY A 192 33.49 -12.92 -38.65
N SER A 193 34.49 -13.74 -38.97
CA SER A 193 35.25 -13.65 -40.22
C SER A 193 34.42 -14.00 -41.47
N ARG A 194 33.28 -14.70 -41.31
CA ARG A 194 32.40 -15.13 -42.42
C ARG A 194 31.22 -14.21 -42.66
N ILE A 195 30.72 -13.53 -41.63
CA ILE A 195 29.47 -12.72 -41.69
C ILE A 195 29.73 -11.21 -41.71
N GLY A 196 30.97 -10.77 -41.45
CA GLY A 196 31.35 -9.36 -41.41
C GLY A 196 31.04 -8.68 -40.07
N SER A 197 31.86 -7.69 -39.73
CA SER A 197 31.86 -7.01 -38.42
C SER A 197 30.54 -6.29 -38.09
N ASN A 198 29.85 -5.75 -39.09
CA ASN A 198 28.58 -5.04 -38.90
C ASN A 198 27.45 -5.99 -38.45
N TRP A 199 27.35 -7.17 -39.06
CA TRP A 199 26.36 -8.19 -38.68
C TRP A 199 26.63 -8.77 -37.29
N VAL A 200 27.91 -9.04 -36.99
CA VAL A 200 28.33 -9.48 -35.65
C VAL A 200 27.91 -8.46 -34.58
N SER A 201 28.14 -7.18 -34.85
CA SER A 201 27.77 -6.10 -33.92
C SER A 201 26.26 -5.99 -33.76
N GLY A 202 25.50 -6.04 -34.85
CA GLY A 202 24.03 -6.00 -34.82
C GLY A 202 23.42 -7.16 -34.02
N ILE A 203 23.89 -8.39 -34.25
CA ILE A 203 23.41 -9.57 -33.51
C ILE A 203 23.81 -9.47 -32.04
N ARG A 204 25.04 -9.02 -31.73
CA ARG A 204 25.46 -8.83 -30.34
C ARG A 204 24.55 -7.84 -29.60
N TYR A 205 24.25 -6.69 -30.20
CA TYR A 205 23.36 -5.71 -29.57
C TYR A 205 21.95 -6.24 -29.39
N LEU A 206 21.41 -6.96 -30.38
CA LEU A 206 20.10 -7.57 -30.28
C LEU A 206 20.04 -8.59 -29.14
N VAL A 207 20.99 -9.52 -29.08
CA VAL A 207 21.04 -10.58 -28.07
C VAL A 207 21.22 -9.98 -26.67
N VAL A 208 22.18 -9.07 -26.49
CA VAL A 208 22.41 -8.39 -25.20
C VAL A 208 21.19 -7.56 -24.80
N GLY A 209 20.55 -6.87 -25.74
CA GLY A 209 19.35 -6.08 -25.48
C GLY A 209 18.16 -6.93 -25.02
N LEU A 210 17.90 -8.07 -25.68
CA LEU A 210 16.83 -8.99 -25.30
C LEU A 210 17.09 -9.63 -23.93
N ILE A 211 18.32 -10.09 -23.70
CA ILE A 211 18.79 -10.67 -22.44
C ILE A 211 18.68 -9.66 -21.29
N GLY A 212 19.17 -8.44 -21.49
CA GLY A 212 19.08 -7.35 -20.50
C GLY A 212 17.64 -6.92 -20.23
N GLY A 213 16.82 -6.83 -21.28
CA GLY A 213 15.38 -6.52 -21.15
C GLY A 213 14.63 -7.56 -20.35
N PHE A 214 14.89 -8.86 -20.59
CA PHE A 214 14.31 -9.95 -19.81
C PHE A 214 14.72 -9.83 -18.33
N PHE A 215 16.01 -9.66 -18.05
CA PHE A 215 16.49 -9.49 -16.68
C PHE A 215 15.82 -8.32 -15.95
N LEU A 216 15.76 -7.16 -16.61
CA LEU A 216 15.11 -5.97 -16.06
C LEU A 216 13.63 -6.24 -15.77
N TYR A 217 12.91 -6.89 -16.69
CA TYR A 217 11.51 -7.24 -16.51
C TYR A 217 11.30 -8.12 -15.27
N TYR A 218 12.07 -9.20 -15.12
CA TYR A 218 11.92 -10.11 -13.97
C TYR A 218 12.34 -9.45 -12.65
N GLY A 219 13.40 -8.65 -12.66
CA GLY A 219 13.83 -7.88 -11.49
C GLY A 219 12.75 -6.89 -11.03
N LEU A 220 12.21 -6.08 -11.96
CA LEU A 220 11.12 -5.15 -11.67
C LEU A 220 9.86 -5.87 -11.20
N LYS A 221 9.53 -7.01 -11.83
CA LYS A 221 8.38 -7.83 -11.44
C LYS A 221 8.52 -8.38 -10.02
N ALA A 222 9.71 -8.85 -9.64
CA ALA A 222 9.97 -9.30 -8.27
C ALA A 222 9.79 -8.16 -7.26
N VAL A 223 10.36 -6.97 -7.52
CA VAL A 223 10.18 -5.77 -6.68
C VAL A 223 8.70 -5.38 -6.55
N HIS A 224 7.96 -5.39 -7.66
CA HIS A 224 6.53 -5.08 -7.66
C HIS A 224 5.73 -6.11 -6.83
N LEU A 225 6.01 -7.40 -6.97
CA LEU A 225 5.37 -8.45 -6.17
C LEU A 225 5.66 -8.28 -4.68
N THR A 226 6.91 -8.00 -4.30
CA THR A 226 7.28 -7.73 -2.90
C THR A 226 6.57 -6.49 -2.36
N GLY A 227 6.50 -5.41 -3.14
CA GLY A 227 5.79 -4.19 -2.77
C GLY A 227 4.30 -4.42 -2.54
N MET A 228 3.63 -5.20 -3.40
CA MET A 228 2.23 -5.58 -3.20
C MET A 228 2.05 -6.47 -1.96
N ALA A 229 2.88 -7.49 -1.79
CA ALA A 229 2.81 -8.40 -0.64
C ALA A 229 2.95 -7.64 0.70
N ASN A 230 3.91 -6.73 0.78
CA ASN A 230 4.13 -5.88 1.94
C ASN A 230 2.90 -4.99 2.25
N ARG A 231 2.23 -4.42 1.24
CA ARG A 231 1.01 -3.64 1.46
C ARG A 231 -0.18 -4.48 1.93
N VAL A 232 -0.34 -5.71 1.42
CA VAL A 232 -1.36 -6.65 1.93
C VAL A 232 -1.06 -7.01 3.39
N TRP A 233 0.22 -7.27 3.71
CA TRP A 233 0.65 -7.55 5.07
C TRP A 233 0.36 -6.37 6.00
N LYS A 234 0.71 -5.13 5.62
CA LYS A 234 0.40 -3.91 6.40
C LYS A 234 -1.09 -3.77 6.69
N ARG A 235 -1.96 -3.97 5.69
CA ARG A 235 -3.42 -3.96 5.89
C ARG A 235 -3.87 -5.04 6.86
N SER A 236 -3.35 -6.25 6.74
CA SER A 236 -3.70 -7.35 7.66
C SER A 236 -3.32 -7.03 9.12
N ALA A 237 -2.14 -6.45 9.33
CA ALA A 237 -1.67 -6.04 10.65
C ALA A 237 -2.49 -4.87 11.20
N GLU A 238 -2.81 -3.89 10.36
CA GLU A 238 -3.65 -2.75 10.72
C GLU A 238 -5.05 -3.21 11.14
N TYR A 239 -5.67 -4.12 10.38
CA TYR A 239 -6.97 -4.68 10.72
C TYR A 239 -6.93 -5.44 12.04
N GLY A 240 -5.86 -6.19 12.29
CA GLY A 240 -5.63 -6.87 13.57
C GLY A 240 -5.57 -5.88 14.74
N LEU A 241 -4.86 -4.76 14.58
CA LEU A 241 -4.78 -3.70 15.59
C LEU A 241 -6.15 -3.05 15.83
N ILE A 242 -6.89 -2.72 14.78
CA ILE A 242 -8.24 -2.16 14.89
C ILE A 242 -9.15 -3.11 15.68
N LEU A 243 -9.17 -4.40 15.35
CA LEU A 243 -10.02 -5.37 16.04
C LEU A 243 -9.64 -5.53 17.52
N ASN A 244 -8.34 -5.57 17.83
CA ASN A 244 -7.87 -5.66 19.21
C ASN A 244 -8.29 -4.43 20.01
N GLU A 245 -8.19 -3.25 19.42
CA GLU A 245 -8.55 -2.01 20.07
C GLU A 245 -10.07 -1.89 20.24
N ARG A 246 -10.87 -2.27 19.23
CA ARG A 246 -12.34 -2.37 19.35
C ARG A 246 -12.74 -3.33 20.48
N ARG A 247 -12.06 -4.48 20.63
CA ARG A 247 -12.28 -5.41 21.75
C ARG A 247 -11.94 -4.78 23.09
N ARG A 248 -10.83 -4.05 23.18
CA ARG A 248 -10.42 -3.32 24.40
C ARG A 248 -11.51 -2.32 24.80
N LEU A 249 -11.99 -1.53 23.85
CA LEU A 249 -13.00 -0.50 24.08
C LEU A 249 -14.37 -1.08 24.48
N ARG A 250 -14.78 -2.23 23.92
CA ARG A 250 -16.01 -2.93 24.35
C ARG A 250 -15.95 -3.48 25.78
N ARG A 251 -14.76 -3.63 26.36
CA ARG A 251 -14.56 -4.11 27.73
C ARG A 251 -14.46 -2.97 28.74
N LEU A 252 -14.38 -1.72 28.28
CA LEU A 252 -14.42 -0.57 29.18
C LEU A 252 -15.85 -0.39 29.70
N PRO A 253 -16.02 -0.09 30.99
CA PRO A 253 -17.32 0.06 31.65
C PRO A 253 -18.11 1.28 31.14
#